data_AF-A0A1G2AQ05-F1
#
_entry.id   AF-A0A1G2AQ05-F1
#
_cell.length_a   1.000
_cell.length_b   1.000
_cell.length_c   1.000
_cell.angle_alpha   90.00
_cell.angle_beta   90.00
_cell.angle_gamma   90.00
#
_symmetry.space_group_name_H-M   'P 1'
#
loop_
_entity.id
_entity.type
_entity.pdbx_description
1 polymer ?
#
loop_
_entity_poly.entity_id
_entity_poly.type
_entity_poly.pdbx_seq_one_letter_code
_entity_poly.pdbx_strand_id
1 'polypeptide(L)'
;MRRILEAGHYYCAKGPTQWAKVGWEIAKELAHNGDKTMLFIDDVHDISNVSVYEVDMPVISLGDCRPHYTIRESEVESQGLQILEQLKNIPSKKRRAELQGTVWYCSGAALTNGKGKPSCVLLDAGLSLVKQQFGFQSGINILPEFYQDQQEKLLRIVKKALPDFQLQVILYDLDGKWHYL
;
A
#
# COMPACT_ATOMS: atom_id res chain seq x y z
N MET A 1 18.81 2.05 10.45
CA MET A 1 17.91 2.32 9.32
C MET A 1 16.55 2.67 9.91
N ARG A 2 15.93 3.79 9.52
CA ARG A 2 14.59 4.17 10.02
C ARG A 2 13.52 3.45 9.21
N ARG A 3 12.72 2.61 9.88
CA ARG A 3 11.69 1.77 9.27
C ARG A 3 10.29 2.20 9.74
N ILE A 4 9.32 2.06 8.84
CA ILE A 4 7.90 2.26 9.14
C ILE A 4 7.09 1.00 8.80
N LEU A 5 6.22 0.57 9.70
CA LEU A 5 5.32 -0.56 9.52
C LEU A 5 3.92 -0.02 9.21
N GLU A 6 3.41 -0.31 8.03
CA GLU A 6 2.03 -0.04 7.64
C GLU A 6 1.17 -1.27 7.92
N ALA A 7 0.12 -1.10 8.72
CA ALA A 7 -0.78 -2.19 9.06
C ALA A 7 -2.16 -1.68 9.47
N GLY A 8 -3.11 -2.61 9.58
CA GLY A 8 -4.47 -2.30 9.99
C GLY A 8 -5.27 -1.60 8.90
N HIS A 9 -4.91 -1.79 7.63
CA HIS A 9 -5.63 -1.24 6.49
C HIS A 9 -7.13 -1.60 6.54
N TYR A 10 -8.00 -0.61 6.32
CA TYR A 10 -9.42 -0.84 6.13
C TYR A 10 -10.07 0.21 5.22
N TYR A 11 -11.20 -0.17 4.64
CA TYR A 11 -12.08 0.70 3.86
C TYR A 11 -12.94 1.57 4.78
N CYS A 12 -12.89 2.89 4.65
CA CYS A 12 -13.70 3.84 5.41
C CYS A 12 -15.20 3.57 5.25
N ALA A 13 -15.63 3.11 4.07
CA ALA A 13 -17.03 2.76 3.79
C ALA A 13 -17.54 1.56 4.62
N LYS A 14 -16.64 0.67 5.04
CA LYS A 14 -16.97 -0.53 5.83
C LYS A 14 -16.60 -0.37 7.30
N GLY A 15 -15.48 0.29 7.58
CA GLY A 15 -14.80 0.25 8.87
C GLY A 15 -13.87 -0.96 9.02
N PRO A 16 -13.08 -1.01 10.11
CA PRO A 16 -12.12 -2.08 10.34
C PRO A 16 -12.78 -3.44 10.59
N THR A 17 -12.20 -4.47 9.98
CA THR A 17 -12.61 -5.88 10.10
C THR A 17 -11.57 -6.68 10.89
N GLN A 18 -11.81 -7.98 11.08
CA GLN A 18 -10.85 -8.87 11.71
C GLN A 18 -9.50 -8.89 10.99
N TRP A 19 -9.48 -8.73 9.65
CA TRP A 19 -8.24 -8.60 8.89
C TRP A 19 -7.40 -7.41 9.38
N ALA A 20 -8.01 -6.23 9.51
CA ALA A 20 -7.33 -5.03 9.99
C ALA A 20 -6.74 -5.25 11.40
N LYS A 21 -7.50 -5.91 12.30
CA LYS A 21 -7.00 -6.20 13.65
C LYS A 21 -5.82 -7.16 13.65
N VAL A 22 -5.88 -8.25 12.88
CA VAL A 22 -4.77 -9.22 12.79
C VAL A 22 -3.50 -8.53 12.27
N GLY A 23 -3.62 -7.74 11.21
CA GLY A 23 -2.47 -6.99 10.67
C GLY A 23 -1.87 -6.02 11.70
N TRP A 24 -2.72 -5.34 12.48
CA TRP A 24 -2.27 -4.46 13.54
C TRP A 24 -1.52 -5.19 14.66
N GLU A 25 -1.99 -6.38 15.07
CA GLU A 25 -1.29 -7.18 16.08
C GLU A 25 0.06 -7.72 15.58
N ILE A 26 0.14 -8.14 14.31
CA ILE A 26 1.42 -8.51 13.67
C ILE A 26 2.38 -7.32 13.67
N ALA A 27 1.92 -6.11 13.36
CA ALA A 27 2.77 -4.92 13.39
C ALA A 27 3.31 -4.62 14.80
N LYS A 28 2.50 -4.82 15.84
CA LYS A 28 2.92 -4.66 17.24
C LYS A 28 3.96 -5.71 17.64
N GLU A 29 3.81 -6.96 17.18
CA GLU A 29 4.78 -8.03 17.43
C GLU A 29 6.14 -7.74 16.76
N LEU A 30 6.12 -7.23 15.53
CA LEU A 30 7.33 -6.99 14.72
C LEU A 30 8.04 -5.66 15.00
N ALA A 31 7.37 -4.74 15.68
CA ALA A 31 7.93 -3.42 15.97
C ALA A 31 9.13 -3.50 16.93
N HIS A 32 10.21 -2.80 16.58
CA HIS A 32 11.40 -2.64 17.39
C HIS A 32 11.58 -1.17 17.85
N ASN A 33 12.50 -0.96 18.79
CA ASN A 33 12.85 0.39 19.24
C ASN A 33 13.29 1.27 18.06
N GLY A 34 12.55 2.35 17.84
CA GLY A 34 12.81 3.31 16.76
C GLY A 34 11.94 3.14 15.52
N ASP A 35 11.19 2.04 15.41
CA ASP A 35 10.20 1.87 14.35
C ASP A 35 9.01 2.83 14.56
N LYS A 36 8.38 3.19 13.45
CA LYS A 36 7.10 3.90 13.44
C LYS A 36 6.03 3.03 12.82
N THR A 37 4.78 3.31 13.18
CA THR A 37 3.61 2.58 12.70
C THR A 37 2.70 3.53 11.94
N MET A 38 2.11 3.04 10.87
CA MET A 38 1.21 3.77 9.99
C MET A 38 -0.08 2.98 9.81
N LEU A 39 -1.21 3.67 9.99
CA LEU A 39 -2.52 3.17 9.64
C LEU A 39 -2.91 3.78 8.29
N PHE A 40 -3.24 2.92 7.32
CA PHE A 40 -3.75 3.35 6.02
C PHE A 40 -5.27 3.17 5.98
N ILE A 41 -6.00 4.17 5.51
CA ILE A 41 -7.46 4.17 5.41
C ILE A 41 -7.86 4.45 3.98
N ASP A 42 -8.50 3.48 3.33
CA ASP A 42 -9.09 3.69 2.01
C ASP A 42 -10.40 4.47 2.17
N ASP A 43 -10.37 5.77 1.86
CA ASP A 43 -11.53 6.66 1.91
C ASP A 43 -12.04 7.08 0.52
N VAL A 44 -11.52 6.46 -0.53
CA VAL A 44 -11.86 6.75 -1.93
C VAL A 44 -12.86 5.74 -2.47
N HIS A 45 -12.78 4.50 -2.00
CA HIS A 45 -13.59 3.41 -2.50
C HIS A 45 -14.89 3.22 -1.69
N ASP A 46 -15.98 2.97 -2.40
CA ASP A 46 -17.27 2.64 -1.79
C ASP A 46 -17.35 1.15 -1.42
N ILE A 47 -18.48 0.74 -0.83
CA ILE A 47 -18.71 -0.64 -0.39
C ILE A 47 -18.58 -1.67 -1.51
N SER A 48 -18.80 -1.29 -2.79
CA SER A 48 -18.73 -2.20 -3.92
C SER A 48 -17.30 -2.63 -4.28
N ASN A 49 -16.31 -1.91 -3.74
CA ASN A 49 -14.89 -2.16 -3.94
C ASN A 49 -14.23 -2.88 -2.75
N VAL A 50 -14.98 -3.08 -1.66
CA VAL A 50 -14.50 -3.86 -0.51
C VAL A 50 -14.23 -5.29 -0.97
N SER A 51 -13.11 -5.84 -0.53
CA SER A 51 -12.73 -7.22 -0.82
C SER A 51 -13.88 -8.18 -0.53
N VAL A 52 -14.10 -9.16 -1.41
CA VAL A 52 -15.11 -10.22 -1.21
C VAL A 52 -14.88 -11.01 0.09
N TYR A 53 -13.65 -11.02 0.59
CA TYR A 53 -13.27 -11.64 1.86
C TYR A 53 -13.64 -10.79 3.09
N GLU A 54 -14.04 -9.54 2.90
CA GLU A 54 -14.32 -8.56 3.97
C GLU A 54 -15.76 -8.07 3.98
N VAL A 55 -16.48 -8.15 2.84
CA VAL A 55 -17.80 -7.54 2.65
C VAL A 55 -18.80 -7.97 3.73
N ASP A 56 -18.81 -9.26 4.07
CA ASP A 56 -19.72 -9.85 5.07
C ASP A 56 -19.12 -9.93 6.48
N MET A 57 -17.85 -9.54 6.65
CA MET A 57 -17.23 -9.56 7.98
C MET A 57 -17.85 -8.50 8.90
N PRO A 58 -17.99 -8.79 10.20
CA PRO A 58 -18.43 -7.81 11.17
C PRO A 58 -17.41 -6.68 11.29
N VAL A 59 -17.92 -5.46 11.49
CA VAL A 59 -17.08 -4.32 11.89
C VAL A 59 -16.66 -4.53 13.33
N ILE A 60 -15.38 -4.32 13.62
CA ILE A 60 -14.81 -4.51 14.95
C ILE A 60 -14.09 -3.25 15.43
N SER A 61 -13.68 -3.23 16.70
CA SER A 61 -12.73 -2.24 17.21
C SER A 61 -11.30 -2.76 17.03
N LEU A 62 -10.39 -1.90 16.56
CA LEU A 62 -8.94 -2.17 16.56
C LEU A 62 -8.33 -2.12 17.96
N GLY A 63 -9.11 -1.81 19.00
CA GLY A 63 -8.64 -1.75 20.39
C GLY A 63 -7.71 -0.55 20.61
N ASP A 64 -6.58 -0.78 21.30
CA ASP A 64 -5.56 0.25 21.54
C ASP A 64 -4.67 0.46 20.30
N CYS A 65 -5.30 0.88 19.20
CA CYS A 65 -4.63 1.25 17.97
C CYS A 65 -4.20 2.72 18.04
N ARG A 66 -2.90 2.94 18.26
CA ARG A 66 -2.27 4.28 18.31
C ARG A 66 -1.14 4.35 17.28
N PRO A 67 -1.46 4.47 15.99
CA PRO A 67 -0.44 4.61 14.96
C PRO A 67 0.29 5.96 15.13
N HIS A 68 1.55 5.99 14.74
CA HIS A 68 2.30 7.24 14.71
C HIS A 68 1.83 8.14 13.57
N TYR A 69 1.31 7.54 12.50
CA TYR A 69 0.78 8.21 11.32
C TYR A 69 -0.54 7.57 10.91
N THR A 70 -1.52 8.39 10.55
CA THR A 70 -2.73 7.94 9.86
C THR A 70 -2.77 8.64 8.52
N ILE A 71 -2.86 7.87 7.43
CA ILE A 71 -2.91 8.39 6.07
C ILE A 71 -4.16 7.82 5.40
N ARG A 72 -4.89 8.68 4.69
CA ARG A 72 -6.01 8.29 3.85
C ARG A 72 -5.59 8.14 2.40
N GLU A 73 -6.26 7.27 1.66
CA GLU A 73 -5.95 7.06 0.24
C GLU A 73 -6.13 8.34 -0.60
N SER A 74 -7.12 9.17 -0.27
CA SER A 74 -7.31 10.48 -0.92
C SER A 74 -6.12 11.44 -0.74
N GLU A 75 -5.30 11.26 0.31
CA GLU A 75 -4.13 12.10 0.58
C GLU A 75 -2.90 11.73 -0.26
N VAL A 76 -2.88 10.54 -0.88
CA VAL A 76 -1.71 10.03 -1.62
C VAL A 76 -1.81 10.18 -3.14
N GLU A 77 -2.93 10.70 -3.67
CA GLU A 77 -3.14 10.83 -5.11
C GLU A 77 -2.03 11.64 -5.78
N SER A 78 -1.65 12.77 -5.17
CA SER A 78 -0.61 13.64 -5.71
C SER A 78 0.76 12.96 -5.79
N GLN A 79 1.11 12.12 -4.80
CA GLN A 79 2.33 11.34 -4.76
C GLN A 79 2.27 10.18 -5.75
N GLY A 80 1.11 9.55 -5.94
CA GLY A 80 0.90 8.57 -7.01
C GLY A 80 1.19 9.17 -8.40
N LEU A 81 0.71 10.38 -8.67
CA LEU A 81 1.02 11.08 -9.92
C LEU A 81 2.51 11.45 -10.05
N GLN A 82 3.18 11.81 -8.95
CA GLN A 82 4.63 12.02 -8.96
C GLN A 82 5.39 10.74 -9.31
N ILE A 83 5.00 9.59 -8.77
CA ILE A 83 5.55 8.28 -9.13
C ILE A 83 5.37 8.01 -10.62
N LEU A 84 4.18 8.28 -11.17
CA LEU A 84 3.92 8.11 -12.60
C LEU A 84 4.88 8.96 -13.45
N GLU A 85 5.09 10.23 -13.09
CA GLU A 85 6.05 11.08 -13.79
C GLU A 85 7.50 10.58 -13.68
N GLN A 86 7.92 10.09 -12.51
CA GLN A 86 9.22 9.46 -12.36
C GLN A 86 9.37 8.24 -13.27
N LEU A 87 8.35 7.37 -13.32
CA LEU A 87 8.34 6.18 -14.16
C LEU A 87 8.37 6.52 -15.66
N LYS A 88 7.69 7.58 -16.11
CA LYS A 88 7.74 8.05 -17.51
C LYS A 88 9.14 8.51 -17.93
N ASN A 89 9.85 9.15 -17.00
CA ASN A 89 11.14 9.77 -17.24
C ASN A 89 12.34 8.82 -17.05
N ILE A 90 12.12 7.54 -16.76
CA ILE A 90 13.20 6.54 -16.72
C ILE A 90 13.89 6.46 -18.10
N PRO A 91 15.23 6.61 -18.19
CA PRO A 91 15.93 6.64 -19.49
C PRO A 91 15.78 5.35 -20.30
N SER A 92 15.70 4.21 -19.62
CA SER A 92 15.55 2.91 -20.27
C SER A 92 14.11 2.71 -20.77
N LYS A 93 13.92 2.70 -22.10
CA LYS A 93 12.62 2.46 -22.75
C LYS A 93 11.94 1.16 -22.28
N LYS A 94 12.71 0.10 -22.01
CA LYS A 94 12.16 -1.18 -21.51
C LYS A 94 11.66 -1.10 -20.06
N ARG A 95 12.07 -0.08 -19.29
CA ARG A 95 11.75 0.05 -17.87
C ARG A 95 10.70 1.12 -17.58
N ARG A 96 10.63 2.17 -18.40
CA ARG A 96 9.73 3.31 -18.19
C ARG A 96 8.25 2.94 -18.32
N ALA A 97 7.38 3.81 -17.84
CA ALA A 97 5.95 3.68 -18.08
C ALA A 97 5.62 3.94 -19.57
N GLU A 98 4.67 3.18 -20.11
CA GLU A 98 4.21 3.27 -21.49
C GLU A 98 2.69 3.48 -21.53
N LEU A 99 2.23 4.33 -22.44
CA LEU A 99 0.81 4.58 -22.68
C LEU A 99 0.27 3.56 -23.69
N GLN A 100 -0.80 2.86 -23.33
CA GLN A 100 -1.54 1.96 -24.21
C GLN A 100 -3.00 2.40 -24.25
N GLY A 101 -3.44 2.95 -25.39
CA GLY A 101 -4.73 3.64 -25.47
C GLY A 101 -4.75 4.85 -24.53
N THR A 102 -5.59 4.81 -23.50
CA THR A 102 -5.68 5.86 -22.46
C THR A 102 -5.08 5.45 -21.11
N VAL A 103 -4.50 4.25 -21.02
CA VAL A 103 -4.00 3.67 -19.77
C VAL A 103 -2.48 3.64 -19.74
N TRP A 104 -1.89 4.14 -18.67
CA TRP A 104 -0.46 4.00 -18.42
C TRP A 104 -0.15 2.64 -17.79
N TYR A 105 0.87 1.97 -18.29
CA TYR A 105 1.35 0.69 -17.78
C TYR A 105 2.84 0.76 -17.42
N CYS A 106 3.25 0.01 -16.40
CA CYS A 106 4.66 -0.28 -16.16
C CYS A 106 4.80 -1.67 -15.53
N SER A 107 5.77 -2.46 -15.98
CA SER A 107 6.04 -3.81 -15.44
C SER A 107 4.82 -4.76 -15.46
N GLY A 108 3.91 -4.60 -16.43
CA GLY A 108 2.67 -5.39 -16.52
C GLY A 108 1.56 -4.94 -15.55
N ALA A 109 1.77 -3.88 -14.77
CA ALA A 109 0.74 -3.27 -13.93
C ALA A 109 0.12 -2.06 -14.64
N ALA A 110 -1.21 -1.95 -14.60
CA ALA A 110 -1.91 -0.72 -14.96
C ALA A 110 -1.68 0.31 -13.84
N LEU A 111 -1.17 1.49 -14.20
CA LEU A 111 -0.91 2.60 -13.29
C LEU A 111 -2.08 3.58 -13.23
N THR A 112 -2.87 3.66 -14.29
CA THR A 112 -4.09 4.47 -14.34
C THR A 112 -5.26 3.63 -14.83
N ASN A 113 -6.48 4.15 -14.71
CA ASN A 113 -7.64 3.64 -15.45
C ASN A 113 -7.81 4.41 -16.79
N GLY A 114 -8.82 4.02 -17.57
CA GLY A 114 -9.09 4.64 -18.87
C GLY A 114 -9.52 6.12 -18.82
N LYS A 115 -9.82 6.64 -17.62
CA LYS A 115 -10.10 8.06 -17.34
C LYS A 115 -8.89 8.82 -16.80
N GLY A 116 -7.73 8.17 -16.72
CA GLY A 116 -6.49 8.77 -16.20
C GLY A 116 -6.38 8.82 -14.68
N LYS A 117 -7.34 8.28 -13.92
CA LYS A 117 -7.21 8.21 -12.45
C LYS A 117 -6.18 7.14 -12.05
N PRO A 118 -5.39 7.35 -10.98
CA PRO A 118 -4.48 6.33 -10.45
C PRO A 118 -5.16 4.99 -10.14
N SER A 119 -4.44 3.89 -10.35
CA SER A 119 -4.81 2.58 -9.82
C SER A 119 -4.36 2.43 -8.36
N CYS A 120 -4.90 1.45 -7.63
CA CYS A 120 -4.48 1.16 -6.25
C CYS A 120 -2.96 0.89 -6.17
N VAL A 121 -2.38 0.19 -7.15
CA VAL A 121 -0.91 -0.03 -7.23
C VAL A 121 -0.15 1.30 -7.32
N LEU A 122 -0.66 2.28 -8.08
CA LEU A 122 0.00 3.58 -8.20
C LEU A 122 -0.18 4.41 -6.91
N LEU A 123 -1.32 4.32 -6.25
CA LEU A 123 -1.59 4.97 -4.96
C LEU A 123 -0.70 4.38 -3.86
N ASP A 124 -0.56 3.06 -3.77
CA ASP A 124 0.37 2.37 -2.85
C ASP A 124 1.84 2.76 -3.11
N ALA A 125 2.21 2.98 -4.38
CA ALA A 125 3.53 3.48 -4.72
C ALA A 125 3.69 4.95 -4.26
N GLY A 126 2.63 5.75 -4.38
CA GLY A 126 2.55 7.10 -3.80
C GLY A 126 2.70 7.08 -2.27
N LEU A 127 2.05 6.14 -1.59
CA LEU A 127 2.21 5.92 -0.15
C LEU A 127 3.65 5.54 0.21
N SER A 128 4.32 4.77 -0.63
CA SER A 128 5.76 4.47 -0.47
C SER A 128 6.64 5.72 -0.60
N LEU A 129 6.29 6.64 -1.51
CA LEU A 129 6.95 7.95 -1.60
C LEU A 129 6.68 8.81 -0.37
N VAL A 130 5.46 8.81 0.19
CA VAL A 130 5.14 9.50 1.46
C VAL A 130 6.03 8.99 2.60
N LYS A 131 6.20 7.67 2.73
CA LYS A 131 7.10 7.08 3.73
C LYS A 131 8.53 7.58 3.55
N GLN A 132 9.02 7.65 2.31
CA GLN A 132 10.34 8.21 2.02
C GLN A 132 10.43 9.70 2.39
N GLN A 133 9.40 10.49 2.09
CA GLN A 133 9.32 11.92 2.40
C GLN A 133 9.27 12.21 3.90
N PHE A 134 8.71 11.30 4.70
CA PHE A 134 8.80 11.33 6.16
C PHE A 134 10.20 10.98 6.71
N GLY A 135 11.15 10.65 5.83
CA GLY A 135 12.54 10.35 6.19
C GLY A 135 12.78 8.88 6.56
N PHE A 136 11.86 7.98 6.23
CA PHE A 136 12.09 6.54 6.36
C PHE A 136 12.89 6.02 5.17
N GLN A 137 13.78 5.08 5.45
CA GLN A 137 14.64 4.43 4.45
C GLN A 137 14.06 3.07 4.03
N SER A 138 13.18 2.52 4.87
CA SER A 138 12.48 1.27 4.58
C SER A 138 11.06 1.28 5.12
N GLY A 139 10.21 0.48 4.49
CA GLY A 139 8.83 0.24 4.91
C GLY A 139 8.49 -1.24 4.89
N ILE A 140 7.60 -1.67 5.79
CA ILE A 140 6.96 -2.98 5.74
C ILE A 140 5.47 -2.78 5.60
N ASN A 141 4.89 -3.26 4.51
CA ASN A 141 3.44 -3.35 4.38
C ASN A 141 2.98 -4.70 4.94
N ILE A 142 2.06 -4.68 5.90
CA ILE A 142 1.48 -5.87 6.52
C ILE A 142 0.02 -5.93 6.09
N LEU A 143 -0.28 -6.81 5.14
CA LEU A 143 -1.57 -6.87 4.46
C LEU A 143 -2.08 -8.31 4.35
N PRO A 144 -3.42 -8.52 4.24
CA PRO A 144 -3.97 -9.84 3.98
C PRO A 144 -3.39 -10.51 2.73
N GLU A 145 -3.29 -11.84 2.74
CA GLU A 145 -2.72 -12.63 1.63
C GLU A 145 -3.42 -12.41 0.28
N PHE A 146 -4.70 -12.07 0.28
CA PHE A 146 -5.44 -11.79 -0.94
C PHE A 146 -4.96 -10.53 -1.69
N TYR A 147 -4.07 -9.72 -1.10
CA TYR A 147 -3.39 -8.61 -1.79
C TYR A 147 -2.09 -9.00 -2.49
N GLN A 148 -1.68 -10.28 -2.48
CA GLN A 148 -0.40 -10.74 -3.03
C GLN A 148 -0.12 -10.19 -4.44
N ASP A 149 -1.03 -10.41 -5.39
CA ASP A 149 -0.89 -9.98 -6.78
C ASP A 149 -0.67 -8.46 -6.92
N GLN A 150 -1.31 -7.66 -6.07
CA GLN A 150 -1.14 -6.21 -6.04
C GLN A 150 0.22 -5.83 -5.47
N GLN A 151 0.64 -6.48 -4.39
CA GLN A 151 1.91 -6.19 -3.73
C GLN A 151 3.12 -6.63 -4.56
N GLU A 152 3.06 -7.73 -5.31
CA GLU A 152 4.10 -8.14 -6.27
C GLU A 152 4.30 -7.11 -7.40
N LYS A 153 3.20 -6.48 -7.85
CA LYS A 153 3.25 -5.38 -8.82
C LYS A 153 3.87 -4.14 -8.17
N LEU A 154 3.42 -3.79 -6.96
CA LEU A 154 3.94 -2.66 -6.19
C LEU A 154 5.45 -2.74 -5.99
N LEU A 155 5.99 -3.88 -5.52
CA LEU A 155 7.43 -4.07 -5.29
C LEU A 155 8.27 -3.76 -6.55
N ARG A 156 7.79 -4.18 -7.73
CA ARG A 156 8.44 -3.89 -9.02
C ARG A 156 8.38 -2.41 -9.39
N ILE A 157 7.28 -1.74 -9.06
CA ILE A 157 7.11 -0.30 -9.30
C ILE A 157 8.00 0.52 -8.37
N VAL A 158 7.97 0.25 -7.06
CA VAL A 158 8.76 0.96 -6.05
C VAL A 158 10.25 0.80 -6.32
N LYS A 159 10.73 -0.41 -6.63
CA LYS A 159 12.14 -0.64 -7.00
C LYS A 159 12.61 0.19 -8.21
N LYS A 160 11.68 0.57 -9.10
CA LYS A 160 11.99 1.40 -10.27
C LYS A 160 11.92 2.89 -9.97
N ALA A 161 10.87 3.33 -9.28
CA ALA A 161 10.61 4.75 -9.03
C ALA A 161 11.43 5.29 -7.84
N LEU A 162 11.59 4.48 -6.80
CA LEU A 162 12.21 4.84 -5.52
C LEU A 162 13.37 3.89 -5.20
N PRO A 163 14.47 3.91 -5.97
CA PRO A 163 15.57 2.95 -5.82
C PRO A 163 16.25 2.99 -4.44
N ASP A 164 16.15 4.11 -3.73
CA ASP A 164 16.74 4.32 -2.40
C ASP A 164 15.79 3.97 -1.24
N PHE A 165 14.56 3.54 -1.53
CA PHE A 165 13.58 3.12 -0.53
C PHE A 165 13.39 1.60 -0.56
N GLN A 166 13.60 0.94 0.57
CA GLN A 166 13.44 -0.51 0.69
C GLN A 166 12.04 -0.86 1.18
N LEU A 167 11.18 -1.31 0.27
CA LEU A 167 9.88 -1.85 0.62
C LEU A 167 9.94 -3.37 0.81
N GLN A 168 9.41 -3.84 1.92
CA GLN A 168 9.12 -5.25 2.20
C GLN A 168 7.61 -5.42 2.37
N VAL A 169 7.13 -6.63 2.11
CA VAL A 169 5.71 -6.97 2.27
C VAL A 169 5.62 -8.24 3.11
N ILE A 170 4.72 -8.21 4.09
CA ILE A 170 4.30 -9.36 4.88
C ILE A 170 2.84 -9.61 4.55
N LEU A 171 2.56 -10.84 4.15
CA LEU A 171 1.22 -11.33 3.88
C LEU A 171 0.78 -12.24 5.02
N TYR A 172 -0.50 -12.16 5.41
CA TYR A 172 -1.04 -12.96 6.52
C TYR A 172 -2.44 -13.51 6.24
N ASP A 173 -2.79 -14.58 6.97
CA ASP A 173 -4.13 -15.18 7.03
C ASP A 173 -4.90 -14.77 8.31
N LEU A 174 -6.17 -15.19 8.46
CA LEU A 174 -6.98 -14.86 9.64
C LEU A 174 -6.51 -15.54 10.93
N ASP A 175 -5.71 -16.60 10.84
CA ASP A 175 -5.07 -17.23 11.99
C ASP A 175 -3.86 -16.42 12.49
N GLY A 176 -3.46 -15.37 11.75
CA GLY A 176 -2.28 -14.56 12.04
C GLY A 176 -0.98 -15.22 11.60
N LYS A 177 -1.02 -16.30 10.81
CA LYS A 177 0.19 -16.86 10.19
C LYS A 177 0.62 -15.94 9.07
N TRP A 178 1.92 -15.64 9.02
CA TRP A 178 2.45 -14.68 8.09
C TRP A 178 3.74 -15.15 7.41
N HIS A 179 4.02 -14.60 6.24
CA HIS A 179 5.24 -14.83 5.47
C HIS A 179 5.67 -13.56 4.73
N TYR A 180 6.95 -13.49 4.36
CA TYR A 180 7.46 -12.44 3.49
C TYR A 180 7.19 -12.77 2.02
N LEU A 181 6.83 -11.74 1.25
CA LEU A 181 6.70 -11.79 -0.21
C LEU A 181 8.03 -11.47 -0.91
#